data_AF-A0A849Y4Q2-F1
#
_entry.id   AF-A0A849Y4Q2-F1
#
_cell.length_a   1.000
_cell.length_b   1.000
_cell.length_c   1.000
_cell.angle_alpha   90.00
_cell.angle_beta   90.00
_cell.angle_gamma   90.00
#
_symmetry.space_group_name_H-M   'P 1'
#
loop_
_entity.id
_entity.type
_entity.pdbx_description
1 polymer ?
#
loop_
_entity_poly.entity_id
_entity_poly.type
_entity_poly.pdbx_seq_one_letter_code
_entity_poly.pdbx_strand_id
1 'polypeptide(L)'
;EQKQLAKQDAAERNEIEGTFGKGKRHRGLGLIQACLQETSETVIALQFLVMNLERKLRLLFSLFFCHILKIDMTSRSAKIMV
;
A
#
# COMPACT_ATOMS: atom_id res chain seq x y z
N GLU A 1 -13.21 -28.13 6.96
CA GLU A 1 -13.82 -26.88 6.48
C GLU A 1 -13.70 -25.72 7.47
N GLN A 2 -14.17 -25.85 8.73
CA GLN A 2 -14.05 -24.78 9.74
C GLN A 2 -12.62 -24.24 9.97
N LYS A 3 -11.59 -25.12 9.95
CA LYS A 3 -10.18 -24.70 10.05
C LYS A 3 -9.68 -23.86 8.87
N GLN A 4 -10.25 -24.04 7.67
CA GLN A 4 -9.87 -23.25 6.50
C GLN A 4 -10.55 -21.87 6.52
N LEU A 5 -11.84 -21.82 6.89
CA LEU A 5 -12.55 -20.56 7.12
C LEU A 5 -11.86 -19.71 8.19
N ALA A 6 -11.53 -20.29 9.34
CA ALA A 6 -10.83 -19.57 10.41
C ALA A 6 -9.44 -19.04 9.99
N LYS A 7 -8.75 -19.74 9.09
CA LYS A 7 -7.47 -19.27 8.52
C LYS A 7 -7.67 -18.10 7.54
N GLN A 8 -8.73 -18.12 6.74
CA GLN A 8 -9.06 -17.04 5.81
C GLN A 8 -9.48 -15.78 6.57
N ASP A 9 -10.36 -15.91 7.57
CA ASP A 9 -10.77 -14.80 8.45
C ASP A 9 -9.56 -14.19 9.18
N ALA A 10 -8.66 -15.04 9.68
CA ALA A 10 -7.43 -14.58 10.34
C ALA A 10 -6.48 -13.87 9.36
N ALA A 11 -6.38 -14.32 8.10
CA ALA A 11 -5.57 -13.67 7.09
C ALA A 11 -6.12 -12.28 6.74
N GLU A 12 -7.43 -12.16 6.55
CA GLU A 12 -8.08 -10.87 6.27
C GLU A 12 -7.90 -9.89 7.44
N ARG A 13 -8.13 -10.36 8.68
CA ARG A 13 -7.86 -9.54 9.88
C ARG A 13 -6.40 -9.11 9.99
N ASN A 14 -5.45 -10.01 9.73
CA ASN A 14 -4.02 -9.70 9.79
C ASN A 14 -3.63 -8.62 8.78
N GLU A 15 -4.19 -8.64 7.57
CA GLU A 15 -3.95 -7.59 6.57
C GLU A 15 -4.49 -6.22 7.03
N ILE A 16 -5.68 -6.22 7.61
CA ILE A 16 -6.32 -5.01 8.15
C ILE A 16 -5.52 -4.49 9.35
N GLU A 17 -5.34 -5.29 10.40
CA GLU A 17 -4.62 -4.93 11.62
C GLU A 17 -3.18 -4.51 11.35
N GLY A 18 -2.50 -5.17 10.39
CA GLY A 18 -1.17 -4.78 9.94
C GLY A 18 -1.13 -3.40 9.29
N THR A 19 -2.13 -3.07 8.48
CA THR A 19 -2.26 -1.75 7.83
C THR A 19 -2.57 -0.66 8.86
N PHE A 20 -3.48 -0.93 9.79
CA PHE A 20 -3.80 -0.04 10.90
C PHE A 20 -2.61 0.16 11.85
N GLY A 21 -1.86 -0.89 12.15
CA GLY A 21 -0.65 -0.83 12.97
C GLY A 21 0.44 0.04 12.33
N LYS A 22 0.62 -0.06 11.00
CA LYS A 22 1.50 0.84 10.24
C LYS A 22 1.01 2.28 10.27
N GLY A 23 -0.29 2.51 10.12
CA GLY A 23 -0.88 3.84 10.24
C GLY A 23 -0.68 4.46 11.62
N LYS A 24 -0.85 3.68 12.70
CA LYS A 24 -0.62 4.16 14.07
C LYS A 24 0.86 4.46 14.35
N ARG A 25 1.79 3.62 13.90
CA ARG A 25 3.25 3.79 14.13
C ARG A 25 3.91 4.83 13.23
N HIS A 26 3.66 4.76 11.92
CA HIS A 26 4.39 5.58 10.94
C HIS A 26 3.74 6.95 10.73
N ARG A 27 2.41 7.01 10.88
CA ARG A 27 1.61 8.21 10.56
C ARG A 27 0.94 8.83 11.78
N GLY A 28 1.25 8.33 12.97
CA GLY A 28 0.74 8.89 14.21
C GLY A 28 -0.78 8.87 14.33
N LEU A 29 -1.50 7.94 13.68
CA LEU A 29 -2.97 7.86 13.79
C LEU A 29 -3.45 7.79 15.25
N GLY A 30 -2.65 7.21 16.15
CA GLY A 30 -2.95 7.15 17.59
C GLY A 30 -2.60 8.42 18.38
N LEU A 31 -1.98 9.41 17.75
CA LEU A 31 -1.54 10.68 18.32
C LEU A 31 -2.35 11.87 17.77
N ILE A 32 -3.35 11.63 16.93
CA ILE A 32 -4.25 12.68 16.42
C ILE A 32 -5.10 13.16 17.59
N GLN A 33 -4.64 14.23 18.24
CA GLN A 33 -5.39 15.02 19.22
C GLN A 33 -5.75 16.35 18.55
N ALA A 34 -6.76 16.36 17.69
CA ALA A 34 -7.27 17.62 17.17
C ALA A 34 -8.23 18.23 18.20
N CYS A 35 -8.08 19.53 18.48
CA CYS A 35 -8.89 20.24 19.46
C CYS A 35 -10.39 20.36 19.06
N LEU A 36 -10.72 20.09 17.79
CA LEU A 36 -12.06 20.15 17.23
C LEU A 36 -12.35 18.92 16.34
N GLN A 37 -13.55 18.35 16.46
CA GLN A 37 -13.97 17.10 15.80
C GLN A 37 -13.80 17.14 14.28
N GLU A 38 -14.24 18.22 13.64
CA GLU A 38 -14.11 18.45 12.18
C GLU A 38 -12.65 18.34 11.69
N THR A 39 -11.70 18.92 12.42
CA THR A 39 -10.27 18.82 12.10
C THR A 39 -9.70 17.43 12.35
N SER A 40 -10.16 16.70 13.38
CA SER A 40 -9.72 15.31 13.55
C SER A 40 -10.21 14.42 12.41
N GLU A 41 -11.46 14.57 11.98
CA GLU A 41 -12.06 13.75 10.93
C GLU A 41 -11.35 13.98 9.59
N THR A 42 -11.11 15.24 9.22
CA THR A 42 -10.38 15.59 8.00
C THR A 42 -8.94 15.08 8.01
N VAL A 43 -8.23 15.21 9.14
CA VAL A 43 -6.85 14.67 9.29
C VAL A 43 -6.84 13.14 9.18
N ILE A 44 -7.79 12.45 9.82
CA ILE A 44 -7.93 10.99 9.73
C ILE A 44 -8.21 10.57 8.29
N ALA A 45 -9.18 11.21 7.62
CA ALA A 45 -9.55 10.92 6.24
C ALA A 45 -8.38 11.14 5.26
N LEU A 46 -7.66 12.26 5.41
CA LEU A 46 -6.45 12.54 4.62
C LEU A 46 -5.37 11.48 4.89
N GLN A 47 -5.23 11.03 6.13
CA GLN A 47 -4.23 10.03 6.46
C GLN A 47 -4.52 8.68 5.77
N PHE A 48 -5.79 8.27 5.75
CA PHE A 48 -6.23 7.10 5.00
C PHE A 48 -6.08 7.29 3.49
N LEU A 49 -6.37 8.48 2.95
CA LEU A 49 -6.16 8.79 1.54
C LEU A 49 -4.70 8.62 1.13
N VAL A 50 -3.76 9.17 1.89
CA VAL A 50 -2.32 9.04 1.61
C VAL A 50 -1.87 7.59 1.67
N MET A 51 -2.35 6.82 2.66
CA MET A 51 -2.04 5.39 2.76
C MET A 51 -2.53 4.59 1.55
N ASN A 52 -3.72 4.89 1.05
CA ASN A 52 -4.28 4.27 -0.14
C ASN A 52 -3.52 4.69 -1.41
N LEU A 53 -3.20 5.98 -1.53
CA LEU A 53 -2.50 6.53 -2.69
C LEU A 53 -1.09 5.94 -2.81
N GLU A 54 -0.35 5.84 -1.72
CA GLU A 54 0.97 5.22 -1.72
C GLU A 54 0.96 3.75 -2.13
N ARG A 55 -0.07 2.99 -1.71
CA ARG A 55 -0.22 1.60 -2.15
C ARG A 55 -0.39 1.55 -3.67
N LYS A 56 -1.26 2.39 -4.23
CA LYS A 56 -1.48 2.46 -5.68
C LYS A 56 -0.23 2.93 -6.43
N LEU A 57 0.43 3.98 -5.95
CA LEU A 57 1.67 4.50 -6.54
C LEU A 57 2.77 3.44 -6.55
N ARG A 58 2.97 2.71 -5.45
CA ARG A 58 3.96 1.60 -5.43
C ARG A 58 3.67 0.56 -6.50
N LEU A 59 2.42 0.17 -6.71
CA LEU A 59 2.05 -0.77 -7.78
C LEU A 59 2.31 -0.19 -9.16
N LEU A 60 1.90 1.05 -9.41
CA LEU A 60 2.13 1.73 -10.68
C LEU A 60 3.62 1.86 -10.99
N PHE A 61 4.43 2.29 -10.01
CA PHE A 61 5.87 2.36 -10.15
C PHE A 61 6.49 0.99 -10.41
N SER A 62 6.09 -0.06 -9.68
CA SER A 62 6.59 -1.41 -9.94
C SER A 62 6.28 -1.90 -11.35
N LEU A 63 5.07 -1.65 -11.86
CA LEU A 63 4.69 -1.99 -13.23
C LEU A 63 5.50 -1.18 -14.25
N PHE A 64 5.63 0.13 -14.01
CA PHE A 64 6.41 1.03 -14.85
C PHE A 64 7.88 0.60 -14.94
N PHE A 65 8.54 0.37 -13.80
CA PHE A 65 9.92 -0.10 -13.76
C PHE A 65 10.07 -1.48 -14.42
N CYS A 66 9.14 -2.41 -14.19
CA CYS A 66 9.16 -3.72 -14.86
C CYS A 66 9.06 -3.58 -16.38
N HIS A 67 8.21 -2.68 -16.87
CA HIS A 67 8.05 -2.40 -18.29
C HIS A 67 9.32 -1.79 -18.91
N ILE A 68 9.92 -0.79 -18.25
CA ILE A 68 11.18 -0.17 -18.69
C ILE A 68 12.31 -1.19 -18.75
N LEU A 69 12.48 -2.02 -17.72
CA LEU A 69 13.52 -3.06 -17.69
C LEU A 69 13.31 -4.11 -18.79
N LYS A 70 12.07 -4.47 -19.10
CA LYS A 70 11.76 -5.38 -20.21
C LYS A 70 12.11 -4.79 -21.56
N ILE A 71 11.80 -3.51 -21.79
CA ILE A 71 12.17 -2.82 -23.05
C ILE A 71 13.69 -2.79 -23.21
N ASP A 72 14.42 -2.45 -22.14
CA ASP A 72 15.89 -2.39 -22.18
C ASP A 72 16.51 -3.76 -22.52
N MET A 73 16.01 -4.83 -21.89
CA MET A 73 16.45 -6.20 -22.19
C MET A 73 16.17 -6.61 -23.64
N THR A 74 14.98 -6.31 -24.17
CA THR A 74 14.64 -6.60 -25.57
C THR A 74 15.49 -5.81 -26.54
N SER A 75 15.78 -4.53 -26.25
CA SER A 75 16.65 -3.67 -27.07
C SER A 75 18.10 -4.15 -27.08
N ARG A 76 18.61 -4.63 -25.93
CA ARG A 76 19.95 -5.25 -25.83
C ARG A 76 20.04 -6.54 -26.64
N SER A 77 19.04 -7.43 -26.54
CA SER A 77 19.01 -8.66 -27.33
C SER A 77 18.96 -8.38 -28.84
N ALA A 78 18.19 -7.37 -29.27
CA ALA A 78 18.13 -6.96 -30.69
C ALA A 78 19.46 -6.37 -31.20
N LYS A 79 20.20 -5.62 -30.36
CA LYS A 79 21.53 -5.09 -30.70
C LYS A 79 22.64 -6.13 -30.73
N ILE A 80 22.51 -7.24 -30.00
CA ILE A 80 23.48 -8.34 -30.03
C ILE A 80 23.30 -9.22 -31.29
N MET A 81 22.11 -9.20 -31.89
CA MET A 81 21.74 -10.03 -33.05
C MET A 81 21.99 -9.37 -34.41
N VAL A 82 22.45 -8.11 -34.45
CA VAL A 82 22.82 -7.33 -35.65
C VAL A 82 24.31 -7.04 -35.62
#